data_AF-A0A439KUY4-F1
#
_entry.id   AF-A0A439KUY4-F1
#
_cell.length_a   1.000
_cell.length_b   1.000
_cell.length_c   1.000
_cell.angle_alpha   90.00
_cell.angle_beta   90.00
_cell.angle_gamma   90.00
#
_symmetry.space_group_name_H-M   'P 1'
#
loop_
_entity.id
_entity.type
_entity.pdbx_description
1 polymer ?
#
loop_
_entity_poly.entity_id
_entity_poly.type
_entity_poly.pdbx_seq_one_letter_code
_entity_poly.pdbx_strand_id
1 'polypeptide(L)'
;MSSSISADVARTATERDLLVALAALNPLPRRVSINPELEFAAFKTGLEGKQVGQIVVAYVDLMSAVRSIIQGALRHGYHPSPAELRMHCDAKRAERYEEGAAERRRKAIAEEAAAFAPTIERSEESRARVKALHEDFLRSHAEAKLNGIGSARFTSGVRR
;
A
#
# COMPACT_ATOMS: atom_id res chain seq x y z
N MET A 1 12.43 9.21 -19.10
CA MET A 1 11.57 10.36 -18.71
C MET A 1 10.59 10.03 -17.56
N SER A 2 10.90 9.10 -16.65
CA SER A 2 9.93 8.64 -15.61
C SER A 2 10.04 9.34 -14.25
N SER A 3 11.08 10.15 -14.03
CA SER A 3 11.41 10.68 -12.69
C SER A 3 10.57 11.90 -12.26
N SER A 4 10.11 12.72 -13.21
CA SER A 4 9.39 13.97 -12.89
C SER A 4 7.95 13.74 -12.41
N ILE A 5 7.26 12.72 -12.93
CA ILE A 5 5.88 12.39 -12.52
C ILE A 5 5.84 11.95 -11.06
N SER A 6 6.85 11.20 -10.60
CA SER A 6 6.90 10.69 -9.23
C SER A 6 7.16 11.77 -8.17
N ALA A 7 7.95 12.80 -8.49
CA ALA A 7 8.20 13.92 -7.59
C ALA A 7 6.98 14.85 -7.47
N ASP A 8 6.25 15.06 -8.57
CA ASP A 8 5.05 15.91 -8.61
C ASP A 8 3.87 15.29 -7.82
N VAL A 9 3.84 13.96 -7.73
CA VAL A 9 2.87 13.19 -6.93
C VAL A 9 3.00 13.46 -5.42
N ALA A 10 4.15 13.88 -4.91
CA ALA A 10 4.37 14.08 -3.48
C ALA A 10 4.43 15.56 -3.05
N ARG A 11 4.21 16.50 -3.96
CA ARG A 11 4.28 17.93 -3.62
C ARG A 11 3.22 18.31 -2.59
N THR A 12 3.55 19.27 -1.74
CA THR A 12 2.58 19.90 -0.85
C THR A 12 1.47 20.59 -1.65
N ALA A 13 0.22 20.47 -1.19
CA ALA A 13 -0.90 21.18 -1.77
C ALA A 13 -0.75 22.69 -1.56
N THR A 14 -1.06 23.45 -2.59
CA THR A 14 -1.09 24.92 -2.58
C THR A 14 -2.49 25.42 -2.24
N GLU A 15 -2.61 26.71 -1.93
CA GLU A 15 -3.91 27.37 -1.76
C GLU A 15 -4.79 27.25 -3.03
N ARG A 16 -4.17 27.29 -4.21
CA ARG A 16 -4.87 27.08 -5.47
C ARG A 16 -5.45 25.68 -5.57
N ASP A 17 -4.72 24.66 -5.13
CA ASP A 17 -5.23 23.28 -5.09
C ASP A 17 -6.40 23.15 -4.12
N LEU A 18 -6.35 23.85 -2.98
CA LEU A 18 -7.46 23.90 -2.05
C LEU A 18 -8.70 24.55 -2.68
N LEU A 19 -8.55 25.66 -3.39
CA LEU A 19 -9.68 26.28 -4.10
C LEU A 19 -10.30 25.33 -5.13
N VAL A 20 -9.47 24.61 -5.88
CA VAL A 20 -9.94 23.59 -6.84
C VAL A 20 -10.67 22.46 -6.12
N ALA A 21 -10.15 21.99 -4.99
CA ALA A 21 -10.79 20.97 -4.16
C ALA A 21 -12.17 21.42 -3.65
N LEU A 22 -12.28 22.64 -3.12
CA LEU A 22 -13.55 23.20 -2.64
C LEU A 22 -14.55 23.43 -3.78
N ALA A 23 -14.08 23.87 -4.95
CA ALA A 23 -14.92 23.98 -6.13
C ALA A 23 -15.48 22.61 -6.57
N ALA A 24 -14.68 21.55 -6.50
CA ALA A 24 -15.11 20.19 -6.82
C ALA A 24 -16.14 19.63 -5.81
N LEU A 25 -16.09 20.08 -4.55
CA LEU A 25 -17.04 19.72 -3.49
C LEU A 25 -18.33 20.56 -3.50
N ASN A 26 -18.37 21.66 -4.28
CA ASN A 26 -19.49 22.58 -4.35
C ASN A 26 -20.86 21.96 -4.72
N PRO A 27 -20.94 20.85 -5.48
CA PRO A 27 -22.22 20.17 -5.71
C PRO A 27 -22.87 19.59 -4.43
N LEU A 28 -22.12 19.45 -3.34
CA LEU A 28 -22.64 18.92 -2.09
C LEU A 28 -23.42 20.00 -1.31
N PRO A 29 -24.60 19.69 -0.76
CA PRO A 29 -25.38 20.65 0.01
C PRO A 29 -24.65 21.06 1.28
N ARG A 30 -24.77 22.34 1.62
CA ARG A 30 -24.15 22.96 2.80
C ARG A 30 -25.15 23.05 3.94
N ARG A 31 -24.68 22.88 5.17
CA ARG A 31 -25.53 22.98 6.37
C ARG A 31 -25.81 24.42 6.80
N VAL A 32 -24.97 25.36 6.36
CA VAL A 32 -25.04 26.78 6.71
C VAL A 32 -24.52 27.62 5.55
N SER A 33 -25.10 28.81 5.37
CA SER A 33 -24.54 29.85 4.51
C SER A 33 -23.39 30.53 5.25
N ILE A 34 -22.17 30.40 4.74
CA ILE A 34 -20.96 30.97 5.36
C ILE A 34 -20.30 31.89 4.34
N ASN A 35 -19.69 32.97 4.84
CA ASN A 35 -18.83 33.84 4.04
C ASN A 35 -17.71 32.99 3.37
N PRO A 36 -17.59 33.00 2.02
CA PRO A 36 -16.59 32.19 1.30
C PRO A 36 -15.15 32.40 1.77
N GLU A 37 -14.78 33.62 2.19
CA GLU A 37 -13.43 33.92 2.69
C GLU A 37 -13.14 33.25 4.03
N LEU A 38 -14.12 33.29 4.95
CA LEU A 38 -14.03 32.60 6.24
C LEU A 38 -14.03 31.09 6.07
N GLU A 39 -14.82 30.60 5.12
CA GLU A 39 -14.81 29.19 4.76
C GLU A 39 -13.44 28.75 4.26
N PHE A 40 -12.88 29.46 3.27
CA PHE A 40 -11.57 29.16 2.73
C PHE A 40 -10.49 29.18 3.83
N ALA A 41 -10.50 30.19 4.70
CA ALA A 41 -9.59 30.29 5.83
C ALA A 41 -9.73 29.08 6.77
N ALA A 42 -10.95 28.67 7.10
CA ALA A 42 -11.19 27.51 7.98
C ALA A 42 -10.68 26.20 7.35
N PHE A 43 -10.88 26.00 6.06
CA PHE A 43 -10.33 24.84 5.35
C PHE A 43 -8.81 24.88 5.27
N LYS A 44 -8.22 26.05 4.99
CA LYS A 44 -6.77 26.23 5.00
C LYS A 44 -6.21 25.82 6.36
N THR A 45 -6.75 26.37 7.45
CA THR A 45 -6.37 26.01 8.83
C THR A 45 -6.53 24.51 9.13
N GLY A 46 -7.58 23.85 8.63
CA GLY A 46 -7.76 22.41 8.81
C GLY A 46 -6.64 21.55 8.17
N LEU A 47 -6.03 22.04 7.09
CA LEU A 47 -4.94 21.36 6.38
C LEU A 47 -3.54 21.79 6.85
N GLU A 48 -3.45 22.72 7.80
CA GLU A 48 -2.18 23.20 8.35
C GLU A 48 -1.53 22.17 9.28
N GLY A 49 -0.21 22.32 9.43
CA GLY A 49 0.59 21.57 10.38
C GLY A 49 0.71 22.27 11.74
N LYS A 50 1.82 21.99 12.44
CA LYS A 50 2.18 22.73 13.66
C LYS A 50 2.53 24.19 13.40
N GLN A 51 2.96 24.51 12.17
CA GLN A 51 3.29 25.85 11.73
C GLN A 51 2.05 26.47 11.07
N VAL A 52 1.61 27.59 11.64
CA VAL A 52 0.45 28.34 11.14
C VAL A 52 0.73 28.88 9.75
N GLY A 53 -0.28 28.86 8.88
CA GLY A 53 -0.20 29.38 7.52
C GLY A 53 0.39 28.42 6.49
N GLN A 54 0.92 27.25 6.91
CA GLN A 54 1.52 26.26 6.03
C GLN A 54 0.69 24.98 5.94
N ILE A 55 0.10 24.74 4.77
CA ILE A 55 -0.54 23.46 4.43
C ILE A 55 0.52 22.35 4.45
N VAL A 56 0.21 21.22 5.09
CA VAL A 56 1.11 20.04 5.16
C VAL A 56 0.53 18.81 4.47
N VAL A 57 -0.64 18.93 3.86
CA VAL A 57 -1.27 17.86 3.08
C VAL A 57 -0.64 17.80 1.69
N ALA A 58 -0.32 16.61 1.20
CA ALA A 58 0.18 16.44 -0.15
C ALA A 58 -0.97 16.59 -1.16
N TYR A 59 -0.67 17.15 -2.33
CA TYR A 59 -1.64 17.37 -3.40
C TYR A 59 -2.44 16.10 -3.75
N VAL A 60 -1.77 14.96 -3.87
CA VAL A 60 -2.42 13.70 -4.22
C VAL A 60 -3.32 13.14 -3.12
N ASP A 61 -2.98 13.38 -1.85
CA ASP A 61 -3.80 12.96 -0.72
C ASP A 61 -5.09 13.80 -0.70
N LEU A 62 -4.97 15.11 -0.93
CA LEU A 62 -6.11 16.04 -1.04
C LEU A 62 -7.04 15.64 -2.20
N MET A 63 -6.51 15.47 -3.40
CA MET A 63 -7.33 15.14 -4.58
C MET A 63 -7.96 13.75 -4.47
N SER A 64 -7.25 12.79 -3.88
CA SER A 64 -7.79 11.45 -3.59
C SER A 64 -8.91 11.52 -2.55
N ALA A 65 -8.73 12.31 -1.50
CA ALA A 65 -9.75 12.53 -0.47
C ALA A 65 -11.02 13.16 -1.06
N VAL A 66 -10.88 14.24 -1.84
CA VAL A 66 -12.00 14.90 -2.54
C VAL A 66 -12.76 13.92 -3.43
N ARG A 67 -12.03 13.13 -4.23
CA ARG A 67 -12.64 12.08 -5.06
C ARG A 67 -13.44 11.08 -4.23
N SER A 68 -12.85 10.54 -3.17
CA SER A 68 -13.54 9.58 -2.29
C SER A 68 -14.75 10.19 -1.60
N ILE A 69 -14.68 11.46 -1.18
CA ILE A 69 -15.81 12.18 -0.58
C ILE A 69 -16.97 12.31 -1.57
N ILE A 70 -16.70 12.74 -2.80
CA ILE A 70 -17.72 12.83 -3.88
C ILE A 70 -18.33 11.44 -4.15
N GLN A 71 -17.54 10.38 -4.01
CA GLN A 71 -17.99 8.98 -4.13
C GLN A 71 -18.72 8.45 -2.89
N GLY A 72 -18.97 9.27 -1.86
CA GLY A 72 -19.78 8.92 -0.70
C GLY A 72 -19.01 8.49 0.56
N ALA A 73 -17.71 8.78 0.66
CA ALA A 73 -16.90 8.34 1.81
C ALA A 73 -17.34 8.93 3.16
N LEU A 74 -18.00 10.10 3.18
CA LEU A 74 -18.44 10.78 4.41
C LEU A 74 -19.61 10.08 5.13
N ARG A 75 -20.26 9.09 4.49
CA ARG A 75 -21.48 8.43 5.00
C ARG A 75 -22.65 9.39 5.28
N HIS A 76 -22.57 10.62 4.76
CA HIS A 76 -23.64 11.60 4.70
C HIS A 76 -23.54 12.37 3.37
N GLY A 77 -24.65 12.95 2.93
CA GLY A 77 -24.74 13.66 1.65
C GLY A 77 -24.47 15.16 1.73
N TYR A 78 -23.61 15.63 2.65
CA TYR A 78 -23.35 17.05 2.87
C TYR A 78 -21.89 17.39 2.56
N HIS A 79 -21.64 18.67 2.30
CA HIS A 79 -20.29 19.20 2.19
C HIS A 79 -19.48 18.86 3.46
N PRO A 80 -18.22 18.38 3.33
CA PRO A 80 -17.39 18.09 4.49
C PRO A 80 -17.11 19.36 5.29
N SER A 81 -16.91 19.22 6.59
CA SER A 81 -16.23 20.20 7.43
C SER A 81 -14.72 20.20 7.18
N PRO A 82 -13.98 21.25 7.59
CA PRO A 82 -12.52 21.27 7.51
C PRO A 82 -11.84 20.06 8.17
N ALA A 83 -12.35 19.63 9.33
CA ALA A 83 -11.83 18.48 10.06
C ALA A 83 -12.06 17.16 9.30
N GLU A 84 -13.25 16.97 8.72
CA GLU A 84 -13.56 15.78 7.92
C GLU A 84 -12.67 15.70 6.67
N LEU A 85 -12.47 16.81 5.96
CA LEU A 85 -11.56 16.85 4.82
C LEU A 85 -10.13 16.45 5.25
N ARG A 86 -9.65 16.99 6.36
CA ARG A 86 -8.34 16.65 6.92
C ARG A 86 -8.23 15.16 7.25
N MET A 87 -9.22 14.60 7.94
CA MET A 87 -9.24 13.17 8.29
C MET A 87 -9.16 12.29 7.05
N HIS A 88 -9.89 12.63 5.99
CA HIS A 88 -9.83 11.89 4.73
C HIS A 88 -8.48 12.04 4.02
N CYS A 89 -7.85 13.21 4.07
CA CYS A 89 -6.49 13.39 3.54
C CYS A 89 -5.48 12.52 4.28
N ASP A 90 -5.55 12.47 5.62
CA ASP A 90 -4.67 11.65 6.44
C ASP A 90 -4.90 10.15 6.20
N ALA A 91 -6.15 9.73 5.97
CA ALA A 91 -6.47 8.35 5.58
C ALA A 91 -5.85 7.98 4.21
N LYS A 92 -5.95 8.87 3.21
CA LYS A 92 -5.33 8.63 1.89
C LYS A 92 -3.81 8.62 1.93
N ARG A 93 -3.22 9.43 2.79
CA ARG A 93 -1.78 9.35 3.08
C ARG A 93 -1.39 7.99 3.65
N ALA A 94 -2.15 7.49 4.62
CA ALA A 94 -1.88 6.19 5.24
C ALA A 94 -1.96 5.05 4.20
N GLU A 95 -3.03 5.00 3.40
CA GLU A 95 -3.19 4.05 2.29
C GLU A 95 -1.97 4.06 1.36
N ARG A 96 -1.55 5.25 0.90
CA ARG A 96 -0.40 5.41 -0.01
C ARG A 96 0.92 4.93 0.62
N TYR A 97 1.14 5.19 1.91
CA TYR A 97 2.33 4.69 2.60
C TYR A 97 2.32 3.18 2.80
N GLU A 98 1.15 2.58 3.05
CA GLU A 98 0.99 1.13 3.13
C GLU A 98 1.25 0.45 1.79
N GLU A 99 0.70 1.00 0.70
CA GLU A 99 0.95 0.53 -0.67
C GLU A 99 2.44 0.59 -1.03
N GLY A 100 3.09 1.73 -0.75
CA GLY A 100 4.53 1.89 -0.98
C GLY A 100 5.39 0.96 -0.10
N ALA A 101 4.94 0.61 1.10
CA ALA A 101 5.59 -0.39 1.93
C ALA A 101 5.39 -1.81 1.39
N ALA A 102 4.19 -2.14 0.91
CA ALA A 102 3.89 -3.43 0.28
C ALA A 102 4.68 -3.63 -1.02
N GLU A 103 4.82 -2.59 -1.83
CA GLU A 103 5.65 -2.65 -3.04
C GLU A 103 7.12 -2.88 -2.72
N ARG A 104 7.67 -2.18 -1.72
CA ARG A 104 9.06 -2.41 -1.25
C ARG A 104 9.26 -3.84 -0.76
N ARG A 105 8.31 -4.40 0.00
CA ARG A 105 8.35 -5.81 0.42
C ARG A 105 8.34 -6.76 -0.77
N ARG A 106 7.48 -6.51 -1.77
CA ARG A 106 7.44 -7.34 -3.00
C ARG A 106 8.76 -7.29 -3.77
N LYS A 107 9.37 -6.10 -3.90
CA LYS A 107 10.68 -5.94 -4.55
C LYS A 107 11.79 -6.68 -3.80
N ALA A 108 11.86 -6.53 -2.47
CA ALA A 108 12.84 -7.24 -1.65
C ALA A 108 12.71 -8.77 -1.78
N ILE A 109 11.49 -9.31 -1.76
CA ILE A 109 11.25 -10.75 -1.95
C ILE A 109 11.68 -11.19 -3.36
N ALA A 110 11.38 -10.40 -4.39
CA ALA A 110 11.78 -10.72 -5.76
C ALA A 110 13.30 -10.67 -5.96
N GLU A 111 13.97 -9.70 -5.34
CA GLU A 111 15.43 -9.57 -5.34
C GLU A 111 16.09 -10.74 -4.61
N GLU A 112 15.57 -11.14 -3.44
CA GLU A 112 16.04 -12.31 -2.70
C GLU A 112 15.84 -13.59 -3.53
N ALA A 113 14.64 -13.80 -4.10
CA ALA A 113 14.35 -14.94 -4.96
C ALA A 113 15.25 -15.00 -6.19
N ALA A 114 15.58 -13.84 -6.79
CA ALA A 114 16.51 -13.76 -7.91
C ALA A 114 17.95 -14.06 -7.49
N ALA A 115 18.39 -13.61 -6.30
CA ALA A 115 19.72 -13.88 -5.78
C ALA A 115 19.95 -15.37 -5.47
N PHE A 116 18.90 -16.08 -5.05
CA PHE A 116 18.92 -17.53 -4.81
C PHE A 116 18.45 -18.36 -6.01
N ALA A 117 18.22 -17.74 -7.18
CA ALA A 117 17.86 -18.47 -8.38
C ALA A 117 19.01 -19.42 -8.79
N PRO A 118 18.72 -20.68 -9.11
CA PRO A 118 19.75 -21.64 -9.47
C PRO A 118 20.48 -21.18 -10.73
N THR A 119 21.81 -21.07 -10.65
CA THR A 119 22.69 -20.63 -11.73
C THR A 119 22.75 -21.61 -12.91
N ILE A 120 22.27 -22.84 -12.71
CA ILE A 120 22.26 -23.93 -13.69
C ILE A 120 20.81 -24.34 -13.95
N GLU A 121 20.40 -24.35 -15.21
CA GLU A 121 19.10 -24.92 -15.60
C GLU A 121 19.07 -26.42 -15.26
N ARG A 122 18.11 -26.81 -14.42
CA ARG A 122 17.92 -28.23 -14.07
C ARG A 122 17.26 -28.95 -15.25
N SER A 123 17.96 -29.93 -15.82
CA SER A 123 17.40 -30.80 -16.86
C SER A 123 16.12 -31.50 -16.39
N GLU A 124 15.24 -31.86 -17.33
CA GLU A 124 14.01 -32.60 -17.02
C GLU A 124 14.31 -33.92 -16.28
N GLU A 125 15.38 -34.62 -16.67
CA GLU A 125 15.83 -35.85 -15.99
C GLU A 125 16.21 -35.61 -14.52
N SER A 126 16.88 -34.50 -14.23
CA SER A 126 17.25 -34.13 -12.86
C SER A 126 16.01 -33.82 -12.01
N ARG A 127 15.02 -33.13 -12.59
CA ARG A 127 13.73 -32.84 -11.94
C ARG A 127 12.94 -34.12 -11.67
N ALA A 128 12.89 -35.04 -12.64
CA ALA A 128 12.23 -36.33 -12.49
C ALA A 128 12.87 -37.19 -11.38
N ARG A 129 14.21 -37.20 -11.31
CA ARG A 129 14.95 -37.93 -10.26
C ARG A 129 14.65 -37.40 -8.86
N VAL A 130 14.64 -36.07 -8.69
CA VAL A 130 14.32 -35.42 -7.41
C VAL A 130 12.87 -35.70 -7.00
N LYS A 131 11.93 -35.66 -7.96
CA LYS A 131 10.53 -35.98 -7.71
C LYS A 131 10.36 -37.42 -7.21
N ALA A 132 10.99 -38.39 -7.86
CA ALA A 132 10.93 -39.79 -7.45
C ALA A 132 11.51 -40.00 -6.04
N LEU A 133 12.67 -39.38 -5.74
CA LEU A 133 13.26 -39.42 -4.40
C LEU A 133 12.34 -38.83 -3.32
N HIS A 134 11.65 -37.73 -3.64
CA HIS A 134 10.72 -37.09 -2.71
C HIS A 134 9.47 -37.95 -2.46
N GLU A 135 8.92 -38.58 -3.50
CA GLU A 135 7.79 -39.51 -3.38
C GLU A 135 8.15 -40.73 -2.52
N ASP A 136 9.33 -41.31 -2.72
CA ASP A 136 9.81 -42.42 -1.88
C ASP A 136 10.08 -42.01 -0.43
N PHE A 137 10.58 -40.79 -0.20
CA PHE A 137 10.70 -40.25 1.14
C PHE A 137 9.33 -40.11 1.83
N LEU A 138 8.33 -39.55 1.14
CA LEU A 138 6.98 -39.41 1.68
C LEU A 138 6.35 -40.77 2.02
N ARG A 139 6.54 -41.76 1.14
CA ARG A 139 6.06 -43.13 1.35
C ARG A 139 6.70 -43.77 2.59
N SER A 140 8.04 -43.74 2.65
CA SER A 140 8.81 -44.30 3.77
C SER A 140 8.47 -43.60 5.10
N HIS A 141 8.25 -42.28 5.06
CA HIS A 141 7.86 -41.50 6.24
C HIS A 141 6.43 -41.83 6.69
N ALA A 142 5.49 -42.05 5.77
CA ALA A 142 4.13 -42.47 6.09
C ALA A 142 4.10 -43.87 6.73
N GLU A 143 4.88 -44.81 6.18
CA GLU A 143 5.02 -46.18 6.71
C GLU A 143 5.67 -46.19 8.09
N ALA A 144 6.74 -45.41 8.31
CA ALA A 144 7.39 -45.29 9.62
C ALA A 144 6.45 -44.70 10.69
N LYS A 145 5.60 -43.74 10.30
CA LYS A 145 4.62 -43.11 11.20
C LYS A 145 3.49 -44.06 11.58
N LEU A 146 3.07 -44.94 10.66
CA LEU A 146 2.07 -45.99 10.91
C LEU A 146 2.61 -47.12 11.79
N ASN A 147 3.88 -47.47 11.65
CA ASN A 147 4.51 -48.56 12.38
C ASN A 147 5.01 -48.18 13.79
N GLY A 148 4.79 -46.95 14.26
CA GLY A 148 5.15 -46.49 15.60
C GLY A 148 6.65 -46.41 15.88
N ILE A 149 7.50 -46.55 14.85
CA ILE A 149 8.96 -46.50 14.98
C ILE A 149 9.37 -45.03 14.86
N GLY A 150 9.70 -44.41 15.98
CA GLY A 150 10.18 -43.04 16.04
C GLY A 150 11.36 -42.81 15.08
N SER A 151 11.17 -41.84 14.18
CA SER A 151 12.16 -41.17 13.32
C SER A 151 13.59 -41.74 13.38
N ALA A 152 13.88 -42.74 12.56
CA ALA A 152 15.24 -43.18 12.33
C ALA A 152 15.98 -42.12 11.49
N ARG A 153 17.04 -41.54 12.08
CA ARG A 153 17.87 -40.49 11.49
C ARG A 153 18.46 -40.96 10.16
N PHE A 154 18.14 -40.26 9.08
CA PHE A 154 18.77 -40.45 7.78
C PHE A 154 20.17 -39.83 7.81
N THR A 155 21.23 -40.63 7.97
CA THR A 155 22.61 -40.17 7.80
C THR A 155 22.93 -40.12 6.31
N SER A 156 22.98 -38.91 5.74
CA SER A 156 23.39 -38.69 4.36
C SER A 156 24.86 -39.03 4.17
N GLY A 157 25.14 -40.19 3.54
CA GLY A 157 26.48 -40.57 3.10
C GLY A 157 26.89 -39.78 1.86
N VAL A 158 27.57 -38.65 2.05
CA VAL A 158 28.32 -37.97 0.99
C VAL A 158 29.63 -38.73 0.80
N ARG A 159 29.75 -39.51 -0.28
CA ARG A 159 31.06 -40.02 -0.73
C ARG A 159 31.75 -38.92 -1.52
N ARG A 160 32.96 -38.57 -1.07
CA ARG A 160 33.93 -37.71 -1.74
C ARG A 160 34.41 -38.31 -3.06
#